data_AF-A0A5S3PCQ6-F1
#
_entry.id   AF-A0A5S3PCQ6-F1
#
_cell.length_a   1.000
_cell.length_b   1.000
_cell.length_c   1.000
_cell.angle_alpha   90.00
_cell.angle_beta   90.00
_cell.angle_gamma   90.00
#
_symmetry.space_group_name_H-M   'P 1'
#
loop_
_entity.id
_entity.type
_entity.pdbx_description
1 polymer ?
#
loop_
_entity_poly.entity_id
_entity_poly.type
_entity_poly.pdbx_seq_one_letter_code
_entity_poly.pdbx_strand_id
1 'polypeptide(L)'
;MTRFHTFVAATAAALTLTTAARAGEQYIDPNGFAVSGYDVVAYFDLPQSPVGTSQSPGVPGDKDFTATYNGARFAFSSAENKARFEADPAAFVPQYDGHCAFGVAKGGKVPGNPNLWRIIDDKLYLNITKTVVGFWEEDISGNLTLSEANWVDIEPQAASRSVIPQFRSAAPTD
;
A
#
# COMPACT_ATOMS: atom_id res chain seq x y z
N MET A 1 63.23 -9.12 42.04
CA MET A 1 62.06 -8.24 42.22
C MET A 1 61.15 -8.44 41.03
N THR A 2 60.16 -9.33 41.16
CA THR A 2 59.25 -9.72 40.08
C THR A 2 58.09 -8.72 40.04
N ARG A 3 57.80 -8.12 38.89
CA ARG A 3 56.58 -7.30 38.69
C ARG A 3 55.80 -7.79 37.46
N PHE A 4 54.51 -7.93 37.72
CA PHE A 4 53.39 -8.36 36.89
C PHE A 4 53.26 -7.61 35.56
N HIS A 5 52.52 -8.19 34.61
CA HIS A 5 51.23 -7.65 34.15
C HIS A 5 50.48 -8.68 33.28
N THR A 6 49.44 -9.29 33.85
CA THR A 6 48.41 -10.03 33.12
C THR A 6 47.44 -9.01 32.50
N PHE A 7 47.42 -8.93 31.17
CA PHE A 7 46.37 -8.21 30.44
C PHE A 7 45.21 -9.18 30.18
N VAL A 8 44.06 -8.92 30.80
CA VAL A 8 42.79 -9.57 30.42
C VAL A 8 42.08 -8.60 29.48
N ALA A 9 42.05 -8.93 28.19
CA ALA A 9 41.24 -8.23 27.20
C ALA A 9 39.81 -8.80 27.26
N ALA A 10 38.87 -8.01 27.77
CA ALA A 10 37.45 -8.32 27.71
C ALA A 10 36.85 -7.74 26.42
N THR A 11 36.59 -8.59 25.42
CA THR A 11 35.85 -8.22 24.21
C THR A 11 34.36 -8.20 24.53
N ALA A 12 33.76 -7.02 24.62
CA ALA A 12 32.31 -6.85 24.69
C ALA A 12 31.68 -7.09 23.30
N ALA A 13 30.86 -8.14 23.18
CA ALA A 13 30.05 -8.37 21.99
C ALA A 13 28.78 -7.51 22.08
N ALA A 14 28.68 -6.47 21.24
CA ALA A 14 27.47 -5.67 21.11
C ALA A 14 26.47 -6.40 20.22
N LEU A 15 25.38 -6.92 20.80
CA LEU A 15 24.23 -7.46 20.09
C LEU A 15 23.38 -6.29 19.58
N THR A 16 23.51 -5.94 18.30
CA THR A 16 22.56 -5.04 17.64
C THR A 16 21.26 -5.79 17.40
N LEU A 17 20.23 -5.50 18.19
CA LEU A 17 18.86 -5.88 17.86
C LEU A 17 18.43 -5.09 16.62
N THR A 18 18.47 -5.73 15.46
CA THR A 18 17.81 -5.21 14.27
C THR A 18 16.31 -5.27 14.50
N THR A 19 15.69 -4.14 14.84
CA THR A 19 14.24 -4.00 14.77
C THR A 19 13.85 -4.16 13.30
N ALA A 20 13.26 -5.30 12.94
CA ALA A 20 12.63 -5.44 11.65
C ALA A 20 11.58 -4.33 11.52
N ALA A 21 11.78 -3.41 10.58
CA ALA A 21 10.78 -2.41 10.25
C ALA A 21 9.53 -3.18 9.79
N ARG A 22 8.47 -3.12 10.59
CA ARG A 22 7.16 -3.67 10.20
C ARG A 22 6.53 -2.66 9.26
N ALA A 23 6.21 -3.09 8.04
CA ALA A 23 5.39 -2.30 7.14
C ALA A 23 4.06 -1.94 7.82
N GLY A 24 3.51 -0.77 7.47
CA GLY A 24 2.24 -0.26 8.00
C GLY A 24 1.06 -1.22 7.81
N GLU A 25 0.00 -1.00 8.57
CA GLU A 25 -1.26 -1.77 8.43
C GLU A 25 -1.97 -1.38 7.12
N GLN A 26 -2.35 -2.40 6.33
CA GLN A 26 -3.19 -2.22 5.14
C GLN A 26 -4.60 -1.76 5.51
N TYR A 27 -5.20 -0.89 4.68
CA TYR A 27 -6.63 -0.70 4.69
C TYR A 27 -7.34 -1.99 4.25
N ILE A 28 -8.20 -2.51 5.12
CA ILE A 28 -9.04 -3.69 4.88
C ILE A 28 -10.49 -3.23 4.75
N ASP A 29 -11.14 -3.59 3.65
CA ASP A 29 -12.54 -3.27 3.44
C ASP A 29 -13.46 -4.10 4.37
N PRO A 30 -14.76 -3.75 4.46
CA PRO A 30 -15.70 -4.51 5.29
C PRO A 30 -15.86 -5.99 4.91
N ASN A 31 -15.42 -6.41 3.73
CA ASN A 31 -15.44 -7.81 3.27
C ASN A 31 -14.13 -8.56 3.62
N GLY A 32 -13.19 -7.91 4.30
CA GLY A 32 -11.95 -8.54 4.73
C GLY A 32 -10.86 -8.60 3.67
N PHE A 33 -10.89 -7.72 2.66
CA PHE A 33 -9.90 -7.68 1.59
C PHE A 33 -9.13 -6.34 1.52
N ALA A 34 -7.83 -6.44 1.23
CA ALA A 34 -7.04 -5.30 0.78
C ALA A 34 -7.55 -4.79 -0.56
N VAL A 35 -7.45 -3.48 -0.78
CA VAL A 35 -7.87 -2.82 -2.03
C VAL A 35 -9.33 -3.15 -2.39
N SER A 36 -10.14 -3.41 -1.36
CA SER A 36 -11.54 -3.84 -1.49
C SER A 36 -11.74 -5.07 -2.40
N GLY A 37 -10.75 -5.96 -2.49
CA GLY A 37 -10.80 -7.19 -3.28
C GLY A 37 -10.48 -7.03 -4.76
N TYR A 38 -9.99 -5.86 -5.19
CA TYR A 38 -9.58 -5.65 -6.58
C TYR A 38 -8.16 -6.16 -6.82
N ASP A 39 -7.94 -6.67 -8.02
CA ASP A 39 -6.68 -7.26 -8.47
C ASP A 39 -5.61 -6.19 -8.63
N VAL A 40 -4.67 -6.15 -7.70
CA VAL A 40 -3.58 -5.17 -7.68
C VAL A 40 -2.61 -5.33 -8.86
N VAL A 41 -2.47 -6.54 -9.40
CA VAL A 41 -1.60 -6.81 -10.56
C VAL A 41 -2.23 -6.27 -11.83
N ALA A 42 -3.55 -6.41 -11.95
CA ALA A 42 -4.27 -5.99 -13.16
C ALA A 42 -4.12 -4.49 -13.47
N TYR A 43 -3.96 -3.61 -12.47
CA TYR A 43 -3.77 -2.17 -12.70
C TYR A 43 -2.57 -1.85 -13.59
N PHE A 44 -1.51 -2.65 -13.52
CA PHE A 44 -0.29 -2.44 -14.28
C PHE A 44 -0.42 -2.83 -15.76
N ASP A 45 -1.48 -3.56 -16.11
CA ASP A 45 -1.80 -3.96 -17.48
C ASP A 45 -2.98 -3.14 -18.06
N LEU A 46 -3.66 -2.34 -17.24
CA LEU A 46 -4.77 -1.49 -17.68
C LEU A 46 -4.28 -0.23 -18.39
N PRO A 47 -4.98 0.23 -19.45
CA PRO A 47 -4.67 1.52 -20.07
C PRO A 47 -4.94 2.66 -19.10
N GLN A 48 -3.94 3.51 -18.86
CA GLN A 48 -4.08 4.68 -18.02
C GLN A 48 -4.63 5.87 -18.82
N SER A 49 -5.76 6.41 -18.38
CA SER A 49 -6.39 7.60 -18.97
C SER A 49 -5.60 8.88 -18.66
N PRO A 50 -5.66 9.90 -19.55
CA PRO A 50 -5.07 11.22 -19.30
C PRO A 50 -5.55 11.88 -17.99
N VAL A 51 -4.74 12.81 -17.48
CA VAL A 51 -5.15 13.69 -16.36
C VAL A 51 -6.41 14.47 -16.73
N GLY A 52 -7.33 14.61 -15.76
CA GLY A 52 -8.63 15.25 -15.90
C GLY A 52 -9.72 14.31 -16.45
N THR A 53 -9.42 13.04 -16.70
CA THR A 53 -10.38 12.06 -17.22
C THR A 53 -10.49 10.85 -16.29
N SER A 54 -11.64 10.17 -16.35
CA SER A 54 -11.85 8.97 -15.52
C SER A 54 -11.00 7.80 -16.03
N GLN A 55 -10.38 7.07 -15.09
CA GLN A 55 -9.75 5.79 -15.38
C GLN A 55 -10.79 4.72 -15.70
N SER A 56 -10.34 3.67 -16.38
CA SER A 56 -11.09 2.41 -16.41
C SER A 56 -11.29 1.87 -14.98
N PRO A 57 -12.43 1.24 -14.68
CA PRO A 57 -12.61 0.54 -13.41
C PRO A 57 -11.49 -0.48 -13.19
N GLY A 58 -11.10 -0.70 -11.93
CA GLY A 58 -10.21 -1.79 -11.59
C GLY A 58 -10.85 -3.15 -11.89
N VAL A 59 -10.06 -4.20 -11.99
CA VAL A 59 -10.57 -5.55 -12.20
C VAL A 59 -10.87 -6.19 -10.84
N PRO A 60 -12.12 -6.59 -10.54
CA PRO A 60 -12.41 -7.32 -9.30
C PRO A 60 -11.69 -8.67 -9.31
N GLY A 61 -11.16 -9.07 -8.16
CA GLY A 61 -10.59 -10.41 -7.98
C GLY A 61 -11.66 -11.49 -7.86
N ASP A 62 -11.20 -12.73 -7.68
CA ASP A 62 -12.01 -13.91 -7.39
C ASP A 62 -11.59 -14.50 -6.04
N LYS A 63 -12.55 -14.99 -5.25
CA LYS A 63 -12.29 -15.63 -3.94
C LYS A 63 -11.45 -16.90 -4.07
N ASP A 64 -11.48 -17.54 -5.24
CA ASP A 64 -10.71 -18.74 -5.52
C ASP A 64 -9.22 -18.42 -5.78
N PHE A 65 -8.89 -17.16 -6.07
CA PHE A 65 -7.51 -16.69 -6.26
C PHE A 65 -7.17 -15.61 -5.23
N THR A 66 -6.70 -16.04 -4.06
CA THR A 66 -6.30 -15.14 -2.97
C THR A 66 -4.88 -15.40 -2.49
N ALA A 67 -4.20 -14.37 -2.01
CA ALA A 67 -2.90 -14.45 -1.37
C ALA A 67 -2.85 -13.52 -0.16
N THR A 68 -2.01 -13.82 0.84
CA THR A 68 -1.83 -12.96 2.02
C THR A 68 -0.47 -12.30 1.95
N TYR A 69 -0.44 -10.98 2.16
CA TYR A 69 0.79 -10.20 2.25
C TYR A 69 0.61 -9.06 3.25
N ASN A 70 1.63 -8.79 4.06
CA ASN A 70 1.59 -7.76 5.11
C ASN A 70 0.33 -7.82 6.02
N GLY A 71 -0.07 -9.05 6.39
CA GLY A 71 -1.25 -9.29 7.25
C GLY A 71 -2.60 -9.07 6.57
N ALA A 72 -2.62 -8.79 5.26
CA ALA A 72 -3.84 -8.52 4.50
C ALA A 72 -4.07 -9.55 3.41
N ARG A 73 -5.35 -9.85 3.13
CA ARG A 73 -5.76 -10.77 2.07
C ARG A 73 -6.06 -9.98 0.80
N PHE A 74 -5.36 -10.33 -0.27
CA PHE A 74 -5.56 -9.81 -1.62
C PHE A 74 -6.33 -10.84 -2.45
N ALA A 75 -7.12 -10.37 -3.42
CA ALA A 75 -7.84 -11.20 -4.38
C ALA A 75 -7.40 -10.85 -5.80
N PHE A 76 -7.36 -11.84 -6.68
CA PHE A 76 -6.85 -11.72 -8.04
C PHE A 76 -7.88 -12.22 -9.05
N SER A 77 -7.92 -11.60 -10.22
CA SER A 77 -8.85 -11.97 -11.29
C SER A 77 -8.47 -13.27 -12.00
N SER A 78 -7.24 -13.74 -11.80
CA SER A 78 -6.72 -14.97 -12.40
C SER A 78 -5.64 -15.62 -11.54
N ALA A 79 -5.42 -16.92 -11.75
CA ALA A 79 -4.30 -17.65 -11.14
C ALA A 79 -2.93 -17.09 -11.58
N GLU A 80 -2.83 -16.56 -12.80
CA GLU A 80 -1.61 -15.95 -13.32
C GLU A 80 -1.26 -14.66 -12.57
N ASN A 81 -2.25 -13.78 -12.34
CA ASN A 81 -2.05 -12.56 -11.57
C ASN A 81 -1.71 -12.86 -10.12
N LYS A 82 -2.35 -13.86 -9.51
CA LYS A 82 -1.95 -14.35 -8.18
C LYS A 82 -0.48 -14.79 -8.16
N ALA A 83 -0.04 -15.56 -9.15
CA ALA A 83 1.34 -16.03 -9.23
C ALA A 83 2.34 -14.88 -9.43
N ARG A 84 2.01 -13.88 -10.26
CA ARG A 84 2.81 -12.65 -10.43
C ARG A 84 2.94 -11.90 -9.11
N PHE A 85 1.84 -11.75 -8.37
CA PHE A 85 1.86 -11.12 -7.06
C PHE A 85 2.72 -11.88 -6.05
N GLU A 86 2.57 -13.20 -5.95
CA GLU A 86 3.34 -14.01 -5.00
C GLU A 86 4.85 -14.00 -5.29
N ALA A 87 5.25 -13.77 -6.55
CA ALA A 87 6.65 -13.66 -6.93
C ALA A 87 7.30 -12.36 -6.44
N ASP A 88 6.57 -11.24 -6.47
CA ASP A 88 7.05 -9.94 -5.97
C ASP A 88 5.88 -9.05 -5.49
N PRO A 89 5.36 -9.27 -4.27
CA PRO A 89 4.19 -8.53 -3.79
C PRO A 89 4.44 -7.01 -3.71
N ALA A 90 5.67 -6.62 -3.38
CA ALA A 90 6.05 -5.22 -3.17
C ALA A 90 5.94 -4.39 -4.45
N ALA A 91 6.06 -5.02 -5.62
CA ALA A 91 5.88 -4.36 -6.92
C ALA A 91 4.43 -3.96 -7.22
N PHE A 92 3.44 -4.62 -6.59
CA PHE A 92 2.03 -4.46 -6.96
C PHE A 92 1.16 -3.80 -5.89
N VAL A 93 1.56 -3.88 -4.61
CA VAL A 93 0.77 -3.26 -3.53
C VAL A 93 0.68 -1.73 -3.71
N PRO A 94 -0.43 -1.09 -3.27
CA PRO A 94 -0.52 0.36 -3.30
C PRO A 94 0.58 0.99 -2.46
N GLN A 95 1.15 2.10 -2.94
CA GLN A 95 2.24 2.83 -2.27
C GLN A 95 1.88 3.25 -0.82
N TYR A 96 0.60 3.45 -0.54
CA TYR A 96 0.10 3.88 0.77
C TYR A 96 -0.82 2.85 1.42
N ASP A 97 -0.52 1.56 1.26
CA ASP A 97 -1.19 0.47 2.00
C ASP A 97 -2.72 0.48 1.83
N GLY A 98 -3.20 0.79 0.62
CA GLY A 98 -4.64 0.88 0.31
C GLY A 98 -5.32 2.20 0.75
N HIS A 99 -4.57 3.19 1.23
CA HIS A 99 -5.08 4.50 1.60
C HIS A 99 -5.03 5.50 0.43
N CYS A 100 -5.85 6.55 0.54
CA CYS A 100 -5.92 7.65 -0.40
C CYS A 100 -4.61 8.45 -0.42
N ALA A 101 -3.95 8.55 -1.58
CA ALA A 101 -2.70 9.26 -1.78
C ALA A 101 -2.81 10.75 -1.44
N PHE A 102 -3.88 11.42 -1.88
CA PHE A 102 -4.13 12.79 -1.48
C PHE A 102 -4.43 12.93 0.01
N GLY A 103 -5.08 11.94 0.63
CA GLY A 103 -5.28 11.88 2.07
C GLY A 103 -3.94 11.89 2.82
N VAL A 104 -3.01 11.05 2.37
CA VAL A 104 -1.64 11.00 2.89
C VAL A 104 -0.91 12.32 2.66
N ALA A 105 -1.06 12.95 1.49
CA ALA A 105 -0.52 14.29 1.23
C ALA A 105 -1.04 15.37 2.20
N LYS A 106 -2.21 15.16 2.82
CA LYS A 106 -2.77 16.01 3.87
C LYS A 106 -2.56 15.47 5.29
N GLY A 107 -1.69 14.47 5.46
CA GLY A 107 -1.29 13.91 6.75
C GLY A 107 -2.32 12.95 7.36
N GLY A 108 -3.22 12.38 6.56
CA GLY A 108 -4.29 11.52 7.06
C GLY A 108 -4.40 10.18 6.34
N LYS A 109 -4.90 9.18 7.06
CA LYS A 109 -5.30 7.88 6.50
C LYS A 109 -6.81 7.83 6.27
N VAL A 110 -7.23 7.81 5.01
CA VAL A 110 -8.61 7.55 4.57
C VAL A 110 -8.58 6.48 3.47
N PRO A 111 -9.64 5.68 3.27
CA PRO A 111 -9.55 4.54 2.38
C PRO A 111 -9.39 4.95 0.91
N GLY A 112 -8.64 4.18 0.14
CA GLY A 112 -8.54 4.33 -1.31
C GLY A 112 -9.68 3.62 -2.03
N ASN A 113 -10.28 4.29 -3.03
CA ASN A 113 -11.27 3.67 -3.91
C ASN A 113 -10.53 2.93 -5.04
N PRO A 114 -10.78 1.63 -5.25
CA PRO A 114 -10.06 0.85 -6.26
C PRO A 114 -10.33 1.29 -7.69
N ASN A 115 -11.38 2.08 -7.95
CA ASN A 115 -11.67 2.61 -9.28
C ASN A 115 -11.06 3.99 -9.53
N LEU A 116 -10.38 4.58 -8.54
CA LEU A 116 -9.79 5.91 -8.62
C LEU A 116 -8.28 5.82 -8.42
N TRP A 117 -7.62 5.21 -9.38
CA TRP A 117 -6.23 4.80 -9.31
C TRP A 117 -5.34 5.59 -10.28
N ARG A 118 -4.02 5.55 -10.06
CA ARG A 118 -2.99 5.89 -11.05
C ARG A 118 -1.74 5.03 -10.83
N ILE A 119 -1.06 4.69 -11.91
CA ILE A 119 0.33 4.21 -11.88
C ILE A 119 1.23 5.41 -12.17
N ILE A 120 2.10 5.74 -11.23
CA ILE A 120 3.11 6.80 -11.35
C ILE A 120 4.43 6.22 -10.88
N ASP A 121 5.47 6.30 -11.71
CA ASP A 121 6.80 5.73 -11.43
C ASP A 121 6.72 4.28 -10.92
N ASP A 122 5.99 3.45 -11.68
CA ASP A 122 5.75 2.02 -11.41
C ASP A 122 5.12 1.70 -10.05
N LYS A 123 4.38 2.65 -9.47
CA LYS A 123 3.69 2.50 -8.19
C LYS A 123 2.20 2.78 -8.30
N LEU A 124 1.40 1.97 -7.61
CA LEU A 124 -0.05 2.12 -7.55
C LEU A 124 -0.48 3.13 -6.47
N TYR A 125 -1.19 4.17 -6.90
CA TYR A 125 -1.81 5.17 -6.03
C TYR A 125 -3.32 5.11 -6.14
N LEU A 126 -4.02 5.20 -5.02
CA LEU A 126 -5.48 5.21 -4.95
C LEU A 126 -5.95 6.55 -4.39
N ASN A 127 -7.15 7.00 -4.76
CA ASN A 127 -7.82 8.17 -4.18
C ASN A 127 -9.24 7.81 -3.74
N ILE A 128 -9.81 8.57 -2.79
CA ILE A 128 -11.09 8.19 -2.15
C ILE A 128 -12.34 8.56 -2.97
N THR A 129 -12.37 9.75 -3.57
CA THR A 129 -13.52 10.28 -4.31
C THR A 129 -13.09 10.97 -5.61
N LYS A 130 -14.01 11.12 -6.55
CA LYS A 130 -13.76 11.81 -7.83
C LYS A 130 -13.32 13.27 -7.63
N THR A 131 -13.87 13.96 -6.63
CA THR A 131 -13.44 15.32 -6.28
C THR A 131 -11.99 15.33 -5.79
N VAL A 132 -11.61 14.34 -4.96
CA VAL A 132 -10.23 14.21 -4.47
C VAL A 132 -9.26 13.83 -5.58
N VAL A 133 -9.68 13.06 -6.59
CA VAL A 133 -8.89 12.85 -7.81
C VAL A 133 -8.57 14.19 -8.48
N GLY A 134 -9.53 15.12 -8.54
CA GLY A 134 -9.27 16.48 -9.05
C GLY A 134 -8.13 17.18 -8.30
N PHE A 135 -8.19 17.22 -6.96
CA PHE A 135 -7.12 17.84 -6.16
C PHE A 135 -5.77 17.12 -6.25
N TRP A 136 -5.79 15.79 -6.39
CA TRP A 136 -4.57 15.01 -6.62
C TRP A 136 -3.92 15.39 -7.95
N GLU A 137 -4.75 15.49 -8.99
CA GLU A 137 -4.32 15.70 -10.36
C GLU A 137 -3.96 17.16 -10.70
N GLU A 138 -4.44 18.13 -9.92
CA GLU A 138 -4.06 19.54 -10.03
C GLU A 138 -2.55 19.77 -9.88
N ASP A 139 -1.89 19.01 -9.00
CA ASP A 139 -0.44 19.05 -8.79
C ASP A 139 0.09 17.69 -8.29
N ILE A 140 0.18 16.72 -9.20
CA ILE A 140 0.62 15.35 -8.85
C ILE A 140 2.02 15.37 -8.21
N SER A 141 2.95 16.16 -8.74
CA SER A 141 4.33 16.17 -8.23
C SER A 141 4.45 16.79 -6.83
N GLY A 142 3.76 17.92 -6.60
CA GLY A 142 3.70 18.53 -5.28
C GLY A 142 2.98 17.64 -4.27
N ASN A 143 1.87 17.00 -4.68
CA ASN A 143 1.15 16.08 -3.82
C ASN A 143 1.97 14.83 -3.48
N LEU A 144 2.75 14.28 -4.42
CA LEU A 144 3.69 13.18 -4.16
C LEU A 144 4.76 13.57 -3.14
N THR A 145 5.37 14.74 -3.32
CA THR A 145 6.38 15.26 -2.37
C THR A 145 5.81 15.34 -0.95
N LEU A 146 4.58 15.86 -0.82
CA LEU A 146 3.89 15.95 0.47
C LEU A 146 3.53 14.58 1.04
N SER A 147 2.99 13.67 0.21
CA SER A 147 2.57 12.36 0.67
C SER A 147 3.75 11.49 1.08
N GLU A 148 4.86 11.52 0.35
CA GLU A 148 6.10 10.81 0.73
C GLU A 148 6.66 11.32 2.05
N ALA A 149 6.72 12.64 2.24
CA ALA A 149 7.19 13.23 3.49
C ALA A 149 6.30 12.85 4.68
N ASN A 150 4.98 12.95 4.53
CA ASN A 150 4.04 12.62 5.58
C ASN A 150 3.97 11.11 5.87
N TRP A 151 4.20 10.26 4.86
CA TRP A 151 4.06 8.82 4.98
C TRP A 151 4.98 8.24 6.07
N VAL A 152 6.21 8.75 6.18
CA VAL A 152 7.17 8.32 7.21
C VAL A 152 6.57 8.38 8.62
N ASP A 153 5.79 9.42 8.92
CA ASP A 153 5.20 9.63 10.25
C ASP A 153 3.87 8.91 10.44
N ILE A 154 3.09 8.72 9.37
CA ILE A 154 1.75 8.14 9.47
C ILE A 154 1.68 6.65 9.13
N GLU A 155 2.66 6.09 8.40
CA GLU A 155 2.72 4.67 8.07
C GLU A 155 2.54 3.78 9.31
N PRO A 156 3.24 3.99 10.43
CA PRO A 156 3.15 3.11 11.60
C PRO A 156 1.82 3.24 12.37
N GLN A 157 1.00 4.25 12.05
CA GLN A 157 -0.29 4.47 12.71
C GLN A 157 -1.33 3.48 12.18
N ALA A 158 -2.38 3.24 12.96
CA ALA A 158 -3.46 2.32 12.61
C ALA A 158 -4.08 2.66 11.24
N ALA A 159 -4.49 1.63 10.50
CA ALA A 159 -5.21 1.81 9.25
C ALA A 159 -6.56 2.50 9.46
N SER A 160 -7.07 3.14 8.41
CA SER A 160 -8.43 3.67 8.41
C SER A 160 -9.46 2.57 8.63
N ARG A 161 -10.49 2.85 9.44
CA ARG A 161 -11.69 2.01 9.59
C ARG A 161 -12.93 2.58 8.89
N SER A 162 -12.78 3.71 8.21
CA SER A 162 -13.86 4.34 7.46
C SER A 162 -14.19 3.54 6.21
N VAL A 163 -15.45 3.59 5.79
CA VAL A 163 -15.91 3.04 4.51
C VAL A 163 -15.67 4.03 3.37
N ILE A 164 -15.47 3.52 2.16
CA ILE A 164 -15.36 4.34 0.96
C ILE A 164 -16.76 4.89 0.63
N PRO A 165 -16.95 6.22 0.55
CA PRO A 165 -18.26 6.81 0.28
C PRO A 165 -18.72 6.48 -1.14
N GLN A 166 -20.02 6.19 -1.29
CA GLN A 166 -20.67 5.90 -2.58
C GLN A 166 -19.99 4.77 -3.38
N PHE A 167 -19.33 3.84 -2.68
CA PHE A 167 -18.69 2.68 -3.27
C PHE A 167 -19.20 1.41 -2.60
N ARG A 168 -19.48 0.40 -3.42
CA ARG A 168 -19.75 -0.98 -2.99
C ARG A 168 -18.85 -1.87 -3.81
N SER A 169 -18.04 -2.70 -3.15
CA SER A 169 -17.16 -3.61 -3.87
C SER A 169 -17.99 -4.58 -4.71
N ALA A 170 -17.58 -4.76 -5.96
CA ALA A 170 -18.05 -5.84 -6.84
C ALA A 170 -17.20 -7.11 -6.71
N ALA A 171 -16.14 -7.04 -5.92
CA ALA A 171 -15.22 -8.12 -5.64
C ALA A 171 -15.83 -9.11 -4.61
N PRO A 172 -15.20 -10.25 -4.35
CA PRO A 172 -15.82 -11.33 -3.60
C PRO A 172 -16.07 -10.91 -2.14
N THR A 173 -17.17 -11.43 -1.60
CA THR A 173 -17.42 -11.49 -0.16
C THR A 173 -17.00 -12.86 0.36
N ASP A 174 -16.61 -12.94 1.63
CA ASP A 174 -16.53 -14.22 2.33
C ASP A 174 -17.89 -14.94 2.43
#